data_AF-A0ABD2P8Y4-F1
#
_entry.id   AF-A0ABD2P8Y4-F1
#
_cell.length_a   1.000
_cell.length_b   1.000
_cell.length_c   1.000
_cell.angle_alpha   90.00
_cell.angle_beta   90.00
_cell.angle_gamma   90.00
#
_symmetry.space_group_name_H-M   'P 1'
#
loop_
_entity.id
_entity.type
_entity.pdbx_description
1 polymer ?
#
loop_
_entity_poly.entity_id
_entity_poly.type
_entity_poly.pdbx_seq_one_letter_code
_entity_poly.pdbx_strand_id
1 'polypeptide(L)'
;MVDFGISDHLGQPIHIEHNIDNKSPVRKIFRPITQDGLIKLYNEIEIINWIFVDNIGMNVEERFEIFICVLEQALLKYFPEKNYLERSSKPKKNPWFDESLRLMREQLKFLSEVGKQYNRAEDLENYRRFTIQYKQAIKIRRK
;
A
#
# COMPACT_ATOMS: atom_id res chain seq x y z
N MET A 1 -52.06 -33.02 19.14
CA MET A 1 -51.22 -33.33 17.96
C MET A 1 -51.07 -32.02 17.22
N VAL A 2 -49.91 -31.37 17.35
CA VAL A 2 -49.67 -30.04 16.77
C VAL A 2 -49.37 -30.25 15.28
N ASP A 3 -50.31 -29.82 14.44
CA ASP A 3 -50.16 -29.85 13.01
C ASP A 3 -49.19 -28.73 12.62
N PHE A 4 -47.95 -29.09 12.27
CA PHE A 4 -47.00 -28.15 11.68
C PHE A 4 -47.38 -27.97 10.22
N GLY A 5 -48.42 -27.16 10.00
CA GLY A 5 -48.94 -26.77 8.69
C GLY A 5 -47.96 -25.89 7.92
N ILE A 6 -46.80 -26.43 7.54
CA ILE A 6 -45.91 -25.84 6.55
C ILE A 6 -46.33 -26.44 5.21
N SER A 7 -47.31 -25.79 4.58
CA SER A 7 -47.80 -26.18 3.26
C SER A 7 -47.06 -25.41 2.17
N ASP A 8 -46.29 -26.13 1.36
CA ASP A 8 -45.35 -25.63 0.33
C ASP A 8 -46.05 -24.94 -0.87
N HIS A 9 -47.39 -25.04 -0.96
CA HIS A 9 -48.18 -24.52 -2.09
C HIS A 9 -48.33 -22.99 -2.16
N LEU A 10 -47.93 -22.26 -1.11
CA LEU A 10 -47.96 -20.80 -1.06
C LEU A 10 -46.54 -20.31 -0.86
N GLY A 11 -45.71 -20.45 -1.90
CA GLY A 11 -44.39 -19.84 -1.92
C GLY A 11 -44.52 -18.33 -1.69
N GLN A 12 -44.17 -17.87 -0.49
CA GLN A 12 -44.18 -16.45 -0.18
C GLN A 12 -42.97 -15.79 -0.86
N PRO A 13 -43.17 -14.80 -1.73
CA PRO A 13 -42.05 -14.06 -2.30
C PRO A 13 -41.42 -13.18 -1.21
N ILE A 14 -40.22 -13.56 -0.77
CA ILE A 14 -39.39 -12.71 0.09
C ILE A 14 -38.67 -11.72 -0.82
N HIS A 15 -39.03 -10.44 -0.73
CA HIS A 15 -38.25 -9.38 -1.35
C HIS A 15 -37.11 -8.96 -0.42
N ILE A 16 -35.91 -9.45 -0.75
CA ILE A 16 -34.67 -9.03 -0.11
C ILE A 16 -34.21 -7.76 -0.84
N GLU A 17 -34.47 -6.60 -0.25
CA GLU A 17 -33.83 -5.36 -0.69
C GLU A 17 -32.35 -5.42 -0.32
N HIS A 18 -31.52 -5.83 -1.27
CA HIS A 18 -30.09 -5.63 -1.17
C HIS A 18 -29.80 -4.13 -1.33
N ASN A 19 -29.68 -3.41 -0.22
CA ASN A 19 -28.97 -2.14 -0.20
C ASN A 19 -27.49 -2.45 -0.47
N ILE A 20 -27.15 -2.60 -1.75
CA ILE A 20 -25.76 -2.51 -2.19
C ILE A 20 -25.41 -1.05 -1.96
N ASP A 21 -24.70 -0.79 -0.87
CA ASP A 21 -24.00 0.47 -0.60
C ASP A 21 -23.04 0.71 -1.78
N ASN A 22 -23.57 1.23 -2.88
CA ASN A 22 -22.83 1.66 -4.05
C ASN A 22 -22.15 2.97 -3.69
N LYS A 23 -21.20 2.91 -2.74
CA LYS A 23 -20.30 4.02 -2.47
C LYS A 23 -19.57 4.30 -3.77
N SER A 24 -19.90 5.44 -4.37
CA SER A 24 -19.26 5.91 -5.59
C SER A 24 -17.74 5.90 -5.41
N PRO A 25 -16.98 5.51 -6.43
CA PRO A 25 -15.53 5.46 -6.32
C PRO A 25 -15.00 6.87 -6.00
N VAL A 26 -14.22 6.98 -4.94
CA VAL A 26 -13.60 8.26 -4.56
C VAL A 26 -12.37 8.44 -5.45
N ARG A 27 -12.34 9.52 -6.23
CA ARG A 27 -11.16 9.91 -6.98
C ARG A 27 -10.14 10.49 -6.01
N LYS A 28 -8.96 9.88 -5.95
CA LYS A 28 -7.81 10.39 -5.20
C LYS A 28 -6.73 10.84 -6.17
N ILE A 29 -6.15 12.00 -5.88
CA ILE A 29 -5.02 12.59 -6.59
C ILE A 29 -3.82 12.52 -5.66
N PHE A 30 -2.69 12.03 -6.15
CA PHE A 30 -1.44 12.01 -5.39
C PHE A 30 -0.24 12.16 -6.32
N ARG A 31 0.89 12.59 -5.77
CA ARG A 31 2.18 12.64 -6.47
C ARG A 31 3.11 11.58 -5.86
N PRO A 32 3.46 10.51 -6.59
CA PRO A 32 4.35 9.49 -6.06
C PRO A 32 5.78 10.01 -5.98
N ILE A 33 6.30 10.17 -4.76
CA ILE A 33 7.71 10.48 -4.52
C ILE A 33 8.51 9.18 -4.62
N THR A 34 9.04 8.90 -5.81
CA THR A 34 9.83 7.69 -6.09
C THR A 34 11.33 7.97 -5.97
N GLN A 35 12.13 6.94 -5.69
CA GLN A 35 13.59 7.06 -5.60
C GLN A 35 14.21 7.54 -6.93
N ASP A 36 13.73 7.02 -8.06
CA ASP A 36 14.15 7.46 -9.40
C ASP A 36 13.81 8.94 -9.64
N GLY A 37 12.60 9.37 -9.25
CA GLY A 37 12.20 10.77 -9.31
C GLY A 37 13.06 11.68 -8.45
N LEU A 38 13.46 11.23 -7.25
CA LEU A 38 14.36 11.98 -6.36
C LEU A 38 15.76 12.15 -6.97
N ILE A 39 16.33 11.08 -7.53
CA ILE A 39 17.65 11.14 -8.19
C ILE A 39 17.59 12.11 -9.38
N LYS A 40 16.54 12.02 -10.21
CA LYS A 40 16.38 12.90 -11.36
C LYS A 40 16.16 14.36 -10.97
N LEU A 41 15.35 14.61 -9.94
CA LEU A 41 15.16 15.96 -9.41
C LEU A 41 16.49 16.54 -8.90
N TYR A 42 17.25 15.75 -8.13
CA TYR A 42 18.54 16.17 -7.61
C TYR A 42 19.50 16.55 -8.73
N ASN A 43 19.66 15.67 -9.72
CA ASN A 43 20.53 15.90 -10.87
C ASN A 43 20.10 17.14 -11.67
N GLU A 44 18.79 17.37 -11.85
CA GLU A 44 18.29 18.57 -12.54
C GLU A 44 18.61 19.85 -11.77
N ILE A 45 18.38 19.87 -10.45
CA ILE A 45 18.69 21.01 -9.58
C ILE A 45 20.18 21.32 -9.58
N GLU A 46 21.03 20.29 -9.60
CA GLU A 46 22.49 20.43 -9.61
C GLU A 46 23.01 21.13 -10.87
N ILE A 47 22.39 20.88 -12.04
CA ILE A 47 22.83 21.45 -13.32
C ILE A 47 22.15 22.79 -13.66
N ILE A 48 21.19 23.23 -12.85
CA ILE A 48 20.50 24.51 -13.08
C ILE A 48 21.48 25.67 -12.93
N ASN A 49 21.38 26.62 -13.86
CA ASN A 49 22.15 27.85 -13.83
C ASN A 49 21.48 28.89 -12.92
N TRP A 50 22.12 29.20 -11.81
CA TRP A 50 21.63 30.13 -10.78
C TRP A 50 22.09 31.59 -10.97
N ILE A 51 22.60 31.97 -12.16
CA ILE A 51 23.09 33.35 -12.43
C ILE A 51 22.08 34.45 -12.09
N PHE A 52 20.77 34.16 -12.14
CA PHE A 52 19.72 35.13 -11.79
C PHE A 52 19.75 35.57 -10.32
N VAL A 53 20.36 34.78 -9.42
CA VAL A 53 20.47 35.10 -7.98
C VAL A 53 21.32 36.35 -7.75
N ASP A 54 22.37 36.53 -8.54
CA ASP A 54 23.31 37.66 -8.43
C ASP A 54 22.98 38.82 -9.37
N ASN A 55 21.83 38.76 -10.07
CA ASN A 55 21.48 39.76 -11.08
C ASN A 55 21.09 41.10 -10.44
N ILE A 56 22.01 42.06 -10.44
CA ILE A 56 21.85 43.41 -9.90
C ILE A 56 20.65 44.15 -10.51
N GLY A 57 20.24 43.81 -11.74
CA GLY A 57 19.10 44.41 -12.43
C GLY A 57 17.72 43.89 -12.01
N MET A 58 17.65 42.82 -11.21
CA MET A 58 16.40 42.24 -10.71
C MET A 58 16.19 42.61 -9.25
N ASN A 59 14.95 42.91 -8.86
CA ASN A 59 14.59 43.05 -7.45
C ASN A 59 14.55 41.67 -6.75
N VAL A 60 14.43 41.68 -5.42
CA VAL A 60 14.51 40.44 -4.62
C VAL A 60 13.31 39.53 -4.89
N GLU A 61 12.14 40.13 -5.08
CA GLU A 61 10.88 39.44 -5.35
C GLU A 61 10.93 38.68 -6.68
N GLU A 62 11.40 39.31 -7.74
CA GLU A 62 11.59 38.70 -9.08
C GLU A 62 12.56 37.52 -9.01
N ARG A 63 13.67 37.65 -8.28
CA ARG A 63 14.63 36.55 -8.11
C ARG A 63 14.00 35.39 -7.35
N PHE A 64 13.20 35.68 -6.33
CA PHE A 64 12.49 34.66 -5.57
C PHE A 64 11.44 33.94 -6.41
N GLU A 65 10.68 34.67 -7.23
CA GLU A 65 9.71 34.08 -8.16
C GLU A 65 10.39 33.14 -9.15
N ILE A 66 11.49 33.58 -9.78
CA ILE A 66 12.26 32.73 -10.70
C ILE A 66 12.76 31.48 -9.97
N PHE A 67 13.30 31.63 -8.77
CA PHE A 67 13.77 30.51 -7.95
C PHE A 67 12.66 29.48 -7.70
N ILE A 68 11.50 29.93 -7.23
CA ILE A 68 10.37 29.04 -6.95
C ILE A 68 9.84 28.40 -8.24
N CYS A 69 9.70 29.17 -9.33
CA CYS A 69 9.24 28.65 -10.60
C CYS A 69 10.14 27.53 -11.13
N VAL A 70 11.46 27.68 -11.03
CA VAL A 70 12.42 26.66 -11.47
C VAL A 70 12.26 25.37 -10.65
N LEU A 71 12.16 25.49 -9.32
CA LEU A 71 11.96 24.33 -8.45
C LEU A 71 10.61 23.65 -8.68
N GLU A 72 9.54 24.44 -8.85
CA GLU A 72 8.21 23.93 -9.12
C GLU A 72 8.18 23.17 -10.45
N GLN A 73 8.74 23.73 -11.52
CA GLN A 73 8.82 23.05 -12.81
C GLN A 73 9.57 21.71 -12.73
N ALA A 74 10.70 21.68 -12.02
CA ALA A 74 11.46 20.45 -11.81
C ALA A 74 10.64 19.42 -11.00
N LEU A 75 9.92 19.87 -9.96
CA LEU A 75 9.06 19.02 -9.15
C LEU A 75 7.90 18.44 -9.97
N LEU A 76 7.22 19.27 -10.76
CA LEU A 76 6.11 18.87 -11.63
C LEU A 76 6.55 17.85 -12.69
N LYS A 77 7.76 18.02 -13.22
CA LYS A 77 8.38 17.14 -14.23
C LYS A 77 8.67 15.74 -13.66
N TYR A 78 9.25 15.66 -12.47
CA TYR A 78 9.71 14.38 -11.89
C TYR A 78 8.73 13.71 -10.94
N PHE A 79 7.72 14.44 -10.46
CA PHE A 79 6.64 13.94 -9.61
C PHE A 79 5.26 14.26 -10.22
N PRO A 80 4.93 13.66 -11.38
CA PRO A 80 3.66 13.92 -12.05
C PRO A 80 2.49 13.43 -11.20
N GLU A 81 1.35 14.14 -11.29
CA GLU A 81 0.12 13.72 -10.62
C GLU A 81 -0.38 12.41 -11.19
N LYS A 82 -0.75 11.51 -10.27
CA LYS A 82 -1.46 10.29 -10.59
C LYS A 82 -2.85 10.36 -9.98
N ASN A 83 -3.83 10.06 -10.83
CA ASN A 83 -5.21 9.90 -10.44
C ASN A 83 -5.48 8.41 -10.27
N TYR A 84 -6.09 8.01 -9.16
CA TYR A 84 -6.66 6.68 -9.05
C TYR A 84 -8.06 6.73 -8.48
N LEU A 85 -8.90 5.82 -8.98
CA LEU A 85 -10.23 5.58 -8.44
C LEU A 85 -10.09 4.56 -7.32
N GLU A 86 -10.30 5.00 -6.09
CA GLU A 86 -10.44 4.09 -4.97
C GLU A 86 -11.82 3.44 -5.06
N ARG A 87 -11.87 2.21 -5.57
CA ARG A 87 -13.10 1.42 -5.52
C ARG A 87 -13.38 1.08 -4.06
N SER A 88 -14.55 1.49 -3.58
CA SER A 88 -15.08 1.18 -2.24
C SER A 88 -15.22 -0.32 -1.97
N SER A 89 -15.18 -1.16 -3.01
CA SER A 89 -14.96 -2.58 -2.88
C SER A 89 -13.53 -2.83 -2.42
N LYS A 90 -13.30 -2.80 -1.10
CA LYS A 90 -12.15 -3.50 -0.53
C LYS A 90 -12.14 -4.89 -1.17
N PRO A 91 -11.10 -5.33 -1.89
CA PRO A 91 -10.94 -6.75 -2.12
C PRO A 91 -10.99 -7.36 -0.72
N LYS A 92 -11.91 -8.32 -0.51
CA LYS A 92 -11.97 -9.12 0.72
C LYS A 92 -10.53 -9.33 1.19
N LYS A 93 -10.23 -8.88 2.42
CA LYS A 93 -9.10 -9.27 3.26
C LYS A 93 -8.30 -10.39 2.57
N ASN A 94 -7.15 -10.07 1.97
CA ASN A 94 -6.38 -10.94 1.07
C ASN A 94 -6.63 -12.43 1.39
N PRO A 95 -7.49 -13.16 0.64
CA PRO A 95 -8.14 -14.36 1.17
C PRO A 95 -7.15 -15.45 1.52
N TRP A 96 -5.98 -15.45 0.87
CA TRP A 96 -4.92 -16.41 1.16
C TRP A 96 -4.00 -15.99 2.32
N PHE A 97 -3.99 -14.70 2.71
CA PHE A 97 -3.14 -14.17 3.80
C PHE A 97 -3.99 -13.71 4.98
N ASP A 98 -4.34 -14.68 5.82
CA ASP A 98 -5.14 -14.48 7.03
C ASP A 98 -4.27 -14.09 8.25
N GLU A 99 -4.96 -13.87 9.38
CA GLU A 99 -4.33 -13.53 10.65
C GLU A 99 -3.36 -14.62 11.12
N SER A 100 -3.66 -15.89 10.83
CA SER A 100 -2.80 -17.00 11.23
C SER A 100 -1.43 -16.96 10.51
N LEU A 101 -1.41 -16.66 9.20
CA LEU A 101 -0.16 -16.47 8.46
C LEU A 101 0.59 -15.22 8.90
N ARG A 102 -0.11 -14.18 9.36
CA ARG A 102 0.53 -13.00 9.96
C ARG A 102 1.28 -13.38 11.23
N LEU A 103 0.63 -14.09 12.15
CA LEU A 103 1.25 -14.57 13.39
C LEU A 103 2.44 -15.49 13.13
N MET A 104 2.34 -16.41 12.17
CA MET A 104 3.47 -17.25 11.78
C MET A 104 4.65 -16.42 11.23
N ARG A 105 4.39 -15.34 10.50
CA ARG A 105 5.44 -14.45 10.00
C ARG A 105 6.14 -13.71 11.14
N GLU A 106 5.38 -13.25 12.12
CA GLU A 106 5.91 -12.57 13.30
C GLU A 106 6.76 -13.51 14.16
N GLN A 107 6.27 -14.74 14.39
CA GLN A 107 7.02 -15.76 15.11
C GLN A 107 8.31 -16.17 14.38
N LEU A 108 8.30 -16.22 13.03
CA LEU A 108 9.53 -16.44 12.25
C LEU A 108 10.57 -15.35 12.46
N LYS A 109 10.15 -14.09 12.55
CA LYS A 109 11.05 -12.97 12.83
C LYS A 109 11.67 -13.12 14.21
N PHE A 110 10.85 -13.40 15.22
CA PHE A 110 11.31 -13.64 16.58
C PHE A 110 12.34 -14.77 16.65
N LEU A 111 12.05 -15.93 16.04
CA LEU A 111 12.99 -17.06 16.01
C LEU A 111 14.29 -16.71 15.27
N SER A 112 14.23 -15.90 14.21
CA SER A 112 15.42 -15.42 13.52
C SER A 112 16.26 -14.49 14.39
N GLU A 113 15.64 -13.66 15.23
CA GLU A 113 16.33 -12.74 16.14
C GLU A 113 16.99 -13.51 17.28
N VAL A 114 16.26 -14.44 17.90
CA VAL A 114 16.77 -15.33 18.95
C VAL A 114 17.95 -16.16 18.44
N GLY A 115 17.82 -16.77 17.26
CA GLY A 115 18.90 -17.56 16.65
C GLY A 115 20.16 -16.75 16.37
N LYS A 116 20.02 -15.48 16.00
CA LYS A 116 21.16 -14.56 15.83
C LYS A 116 21.80 -14.16 17.16
N GLN A 117 21.00 -13.96 18.20
CA GLN A 117 21.46 -13.48 19.50
C GLN A 117 22.20 -14.58 20.29
N TYR A 118 21.65 -15.79 20.32
CA TYR A 118 22.16 -16.87 21.18
C TYR A 118 22.97 -17.92 20.42
N ASN A 119 22.81 -18.00 19.09
CA ASN A 119 23.54 -18.91 18.19
C ASN A 119 23.60 -20.38 18.66
N ARG A 120 22.51 -20.87 19.28
CA ARG A 120 22.41 -22.27 19.71
C ARG A 120 21.90 -23.12 18.57
N ALA A 121 22.39 -24.36 18.50
CA ALA A 121 21.97 -25.32 17.47
C ALA A 121 20.45 -25.57 17.50
N GLU A 122 19.86 -25.62 18.70
CA GLU A 122 18.42 -25.79 18.91
C GLU A 122 17.59 -24.64 18.32
N ASP A 123 18.05 -23.39 18.44
CA ASP A 123 17.35 -22.21 17.92
C ASP A 123 17.37 -22.20 16.39
N LEU A 124 18.50 -22.58 15.79
CA LEU A 124 18.65 -22.74 14.34
C LEU A 124 17.76 -23.85 13.80
N GLU A 125 17.67 -24.98 14.51
CA GLU A 125 16.80 -26.11 14.13
C GLU A 125 15.32 -25.73 14.25
N ASN A 126 14.94 -25.07 15.34
CA ASN A 126 13.58 -24.55 15.56
C ASN A 126 13.18 -23.56 14.46
N TYR A 127 14.07 -22.63 14.08
CA TYR A 127 13.84 -21.69 12.98
C TYR A 127 13.65 -22.41 11.64
N ARG A 128 14.49 -23.38 11.31
CA ARG A 128 14.39 -24.16 10.07
C ARG A 128 13.08 -24.93 10.00
N ARG A 129 12.72 -25.63 11.08
CA ARG A 129 11.46 -26.39 11.19
C ARG A 129 10.25 -25.47 11.00
N PHE A 130 10.23 -24.33 11.68
CA PHE A 130 9.12 -23.38 11.61
C PHE A 130 9.03 -22.70 10.23
N THR A 131 10.16 -22.49 9.55
CA THR A 131 10.20 -21.99 8.17
C THR A 131 9.52 -22.94 7.19
N ILE A 132 9.74 -24.25 7.34
CA ILE A 132 9.09 -25.27 6.51
C ILE A 132 7.58 -25.24 6.74
N GLN A 133 7.14 -25.20 8.00
CA GLN A 133 5.71 -25.13 8.36
C GLN A 133 5.04 -23.89 7.77
N TYR A 134 5.67 -22.71 7.87
CA TYR A 134 5.15 -21.49 7.27
C TYR A 134 5.02 -21.56 5.74
N LYS A 135 6.03 -22.11 5.05
CA LYS A 135 5.98 -22.29 3.59
C LYS A 135 4.87 -23.26 3.17
N GLN A 136 4.66 -24.35 3.92
CA GLN A 136 3.54 -25.27 3.70
C GLN A 136 2.19 -24.59 3.92
N ALA A 137 2.04 -23.84 5.01
CA ALA A 137 0.84 -23.10 5.35
C ALA A 137 0.44 -22.07 4.27
N ILE A 138 1.43 -21.40 3.66
CA ILE A 138 1.23 -20.53 2.49
C ILE A 138 0.78 -21.33 1.27
N LYS A 139 1.44 -22.47 0.98
CA LYS A 139 1.13 -23.28 -0.20
C LYS A 139 -0.30 -23.83 -0.16
N ILE A 140 -0.79 -24.19 1.03
CA ILE A 140 -2.17 -24.66 1.23
C ILE A 140 -3.18 -23.55 0.94
N ARG A 141 -2.97 -22.35 1.50
CA ARG A 141 -3.92 -21.22 1.36
C ARG A 141 -3.89 -20.53 0.00
N ARG A 142 -2.84 -20.75 -0.80
CA ARG A 142 -2.70 -20.26 -2.17
C ARG A 142 -3.33 -21.17 -3.23
N LYS A 143 -3.69 -22.40 -2.87
CA LYS A 143 -4.50 -23.29 -3.72
C LYS A 143 -5.96 -22.92 -3.58
#